data_AF-A0A523UQ51-F1
#
_entry.id   AF-A0A523UQ51-F1
#
_cell.length_a   1.000
_cell.length_b   1.000
_cell.length_c   1.000
_cell.angle_alpha   90.00
_cell.angle_beta   90.00
_cell.angle_gamma   90.00
#
_symmetry.space_group_name_H-M   'P 1'
#
loop_
_entity.id
_entity.type
_entity.pdbx_description
1 polymer ?
#
loop_
_entity_poly.entity_id
_entity_poly.type
_entity_poly.pdbx_seq_one_letter_code
_entity_poly.pdbx_strand_id
1 'polypeptide(L)'
;MKKNGYVSYESLLDRLLQSMMACFGRGKIIAARHLATMQERAGFTLIELIISTSLLSMIALLIYPAYRTNSRSYDLSVVESSLQQNARIGMKKIVVSLQEGMVVDVDENDNDWDPSGNNAYRDSNPYFMILYLPQDSDPAVQGDEIALYAALRDDQDTSEDESKQPLDPADHSLPSDYELPDAPLLYMRRYTSSTSSWSDPEPLVSSDVKVTQLSFILGGDNEDEVLITLELAREGPSKEWRTYKLVSAAKLGAR
;
A
#
# COMPACT_ATOMS: atom_id res chain seq x y z
N MET A 1 34.69 -54.55 32.84
CA MET A 1 34.18 -53.50 31.94
C MET A 1 35.28 -53.13 30.95
N LYS A 2 35.05 -53.33 29.64
CA LYS A 2 35.99 -53.00 28.56
C LYS A 2 35.89 -51.51 28.24
N LYS A 3 37.01 -50.78 28.25
CA LYS A 3 37.12 -49.41 27.71
C LYS A 3 37.59 -49.51 26.26
N ASN A 4 36.71 -49.15 25.33
CA ASN A 4 37.07 -48.97 23.93
C ASN A 4 37.73 -47.60 23.76
N GLY A 5 39.01 -47.58 23.41
CA GLY A 5 39.73 -46.37 23.04
C GLY A 5 39.41 -45.97 21.61
N TYR A 6 38.74 -44.85 21.43
CA TYR A 6 38.68 -44.16 20.15
C TYR A 6 40.02 -43.46 19.94
N VAL A 7 40.84 -44.00 19.04
CA VAL A 7 42.05 -43.34 18.54
C VAL A 7 41.62 -42.27 17.54
N SER A 8 42.08 -41.05 17.79
CA SER A 8 41.83 -39.83 17.00
C SER A 8 42.24 -40.00 15.53
N TYR A 9 41.25 -40.05 14.64
CA TYR A 9 41.43 -40.03 13.18
C TYR A 9 41.77 -38.63 12.62
N GLU A 10 41.53 -37.56 13.40
CA GLU A 10 41.79 -36.17 12.97
C GLU A 10 43.29 -35.90 12.74
N SER A 11 44.17 -36.40 13.62
CA SER A 11 45.61 -36.14 13.51
C SER A 11 46.28 -36.78 12.29
N LEU A 12 45.66 -37.81 11.70
CA LEU A 12 46.20 -38.54 10.55
C LEU A 12 45.80 -37.88 9.23
N LEU A 13 44.57 -37.37 9.16
CA LEU A 13 44.06 -36.58 8.03
C LEU A 13 44.80 -35.24 7.89
N ASP A 14 45.06 -34.54 9.00
CA ASP A 14 45.81 -33.29 8.99
C ASP A 14 47.26 -33.46 8.50
N ARG A 15 47.91 -34.56 8.90
CA ARG A 15 49.27 -34.89 8.42
C ARG A 15 49.30 -35.22 6.93
N LEU A 16 48.28 -35.92 6.43
CA LEU A 16 48.16 -36.23 5.01
C LEU A 16 47.89 -34.98 4.18
N LEU A 17 47.02 -34.07 4.65
CA LEU A 17 46.76 -32.79 3.99
C LEU A 17 47.99 -31.88 3.98
N GLN A 18 48.75 -31.79 5.08
CA GLN A 18 50.02 -31.06 5.12
C GLN A 18 51.06 -31.65 4.16
N SER A 19 51.16 -32.97 4.09
CA SER A 19 52.06 -33.66 3.15
C SER A 19 51.69 -33.39 1.69
N MET A 20 50.41 -33.44 1.35
CA MET A 20 49.92 -33.13 0.00
C MET A 20 50.15 -31.66 -0.38
N MET A 21 49.90 -30.72 0.55
CA MET A 21 50.18 -29.31 0.34
C MET A 21 51.68 -29.03 0.13
N ALA A 22 52.56 -29.71 0.88
CA ALA A 22 54.01 -29.57 0.72
C ALA A 22 54.52 -30.10 -0.63
N CYS A 23 53.95 -31.21 -1.12
CA CYS A 23 54.27 -31.74 -2.45
C CYS A 23 53.80 -30.82 -3.59
N PHE A 24 52.61 -30.22 -3.46
CA PHE A 24 52.13 -29.20 -4.41
C PHE A 24 52.96 -27.91 -4.38
N GLY A 25 53.48 -27.53 -3.21
CA GLY A 25 54.38 -26.38 -3.04
C GLY A 25 55.72 -26.56 -3.77
N ARG A 26 56.32 -27.76 -3.74
CA ARG A 26 57.59 -28.04 -4.44
C ARG A 26 57.46 -28.03 -5.97
N GLY A 27 56.35 -28.53 -6.52
CA GLY A 27 56.06 -28.47 -7.95
C GLY A 27 55.92 -27.03 -8.46
N LYS A 28 55.30 -26.14 -7.67
CA LYS A 28 55.16 -24.71 -7.96
C LYS A 28 56.51 -23.99 -8.09
N ILE A 29 57.50 -24.34 -7.26
CA ILE A 29 58.81 -23.66 -7.26
C ILE A 29 59.61 -23.97 -8.53
N ILE A 30 59.53 -25.19 -9.05
CA ILE A 30 60.26 -25.59 -10.27
C ILE A 30 59.61 -24.99 -11.51
N ALA A 31 58.27 -24.94 -11.56
CA ALA A 31 57.53 -24.29 -12.65
C ALA A 31 57.73 -22.77 -12.65
N ALA A 32 57.73 -22.12 -11.48
CA ALA A 32 57.97 -20.68 -11.35
C ALA A 32 59.39 -20.28 -11.77
N ARG A 33 60.40 -21.13 -11.51
CA ARG A 33 61.79 -20.86 -11.90
C ARG A 33 62.01 -20.89 -13.41
N HIS A 34 61.23 -21.69 -14.14
CA HIS A 34 61.27 -21.75 -15.61
C HIS A 34 60.48 -20.61 -16.28
N LEU A 35 59.48 -20.04 -15.60
CA LEU A 35 58.71 -18.89 -16.09
C LEU A 35 59.39 -17.54 -15.82
N ALA A 36 60.20 -17.46 -14.76
CA ALA A 36 60.89 -16.23 -14.34
C ALA A 36 62.01 -15.75 -15.31
N THR A 37 62.34 -16.51 -16.35
CA THR A 37 63.32 -16.09 -17.38
C THR A 37 62.68 -15.38 -18.58
N MET A 38 61.36 -15.20 -18.61
CA MET A 38 60.70 -14.37 -19.61
C MET A 38 60.61 -12.92 -19.12
N GLN A 39 61.54 -12.13 -19.61
CA GLN A 39 61.67 -10.69 -19.36
C GLN A 39 60.36 -9.95 -19.72
N GLU A 40 59.70 -9.39 -18.71
CA GLU A 40 58.51 -8.55 -18.85
C GLU A 40 58.84 -7.30 -19.69
N ARG A 41 58.35 -7.26 -20.92
CA ARG A 41 58.14 -6.00 -21.62
C ARG A 41 56.79 -5.47 -21.14
N ALA A 42 56.79 -4.29 -20.51
CA ALA A 42 55.58 -3.60 -20.08
C ALA A 42 54.66 -3.35 -21.30
N GLY A 43 53.66 -4.20 -21.44
CA GLY A 43 52.64 -4.14 -22.48
C GLY A 43 51.49 -5.05 -22.05
N PHE A 44 50.28 -4.51 -22.03
CA PHE A 44 49.09 -5.21 -21.57
C PHE A 44 48.90 -6.50 -22.38
N THR A 45 49.01 -7.66 -21.74
CA THR A 45 48.90 -8.93 -22.46
C THR A 45 47.44 -9.30 -22.69
N LEU A 46 47.12 -9.91 -23.83
CA LEU A 46 45.76 -10.36 -24.15
C LEU A 46 45.18 -11.28 -23.05
N ILE A 47 46.04 -12.09 -22.41
CA ILE A 47 45.68 -13.02 -21.35
C ILE A 47 45.23 -12.27 -20.08
N GLU A 48 45.92 -11.21 -19.68
CA GLU A 48 45.50 -10.37 -18.54
C GLU A 48 44.13 -9.72 -18.77
N LEU A 49 43.84 -9.31 -20.01
CA LEU A 49 42.55 -8.76 -20.39
C LEU A 49 41.42 -9.81 -20.29
N ILE A 50 41.65 -11.03 -20.78
CA ILE A 50 40.68 -12.13 -20.69
C ILE A 50 40.41 -12.50 -19.22
N ILE A 51 41.46 -12.59 -18.40
CA ILE A 51 41.31 -12.90 -16.97
C ILE A 51 40.55 -11.79 -16.26
N SER A 52 40.90 -10.53 -16.52
CA SER A 52 40.26 -9.36 -15.90
C SER A 52 38.78 -9.27 -16.27
N THR A 53 38.43 -9.47 -17.55
CA THR A 53 37.03 -9.43 -18.01
C THR A 53 36.22 -10.61 -17.49
N SER A 54 36.79 -11.83 -17.40
CA SER A 54 36.14 -12.98 -16.77
C SER A 54 35.85 -12.75 -15.29
N LEU A 55 36.83 -12.22 -14.54
CA LEU A 55 36.65 -11.90 -13.12
C LEU A 55 35.57 -10.82 -12.94
N LEU A 56 35.61 -9.76 -13.74
CA LEU A 56 34.61 -8.69 -13.69
C LEU A 56 33.20 -9.23 -14.00
N SER A 57 33.07 -10.07 -15.02
CA SER A 57 31.81 -10.70 -15.40
C SER A 57 31.28 -11.63 -14.30
N MET A 58 32.14 -12.44 -13.69
CA MET A 58 31.79 -13.31 -12.57
C MET A 58 31.29 -12.48 -11.36
N ILE A 59 31.99 -11.41 -11.02
CA ILE A 59 31.58 -10.50 -9.94
C ILE A 59 30.22 -9.86 -10.26
N ALA A 60 30.03 -9.38 -11.48
CA ALA A 60 28.76 -8.79 -11.91
C ALA A 60 27.60 -9.79 -11.81
N LEU A 61 27.81 -11.05 -12.23
CA LEU A 61 26.81 -12.11 -12.15
C LEU A 61 26.46 -12.50 -10.71
N LEU A 62 27.41 -12.40 -9.77
CA LEU A 62 27.15 -12.66 -8.36
C LEU A 62 26.39 -11.52 -7.69
N ILE A 63 26.70 -10.26 -8.03
CA ILE A 63 26.09 -9.08 -7.39
C ILE A 63 24.70 -8.78 -7.98
N TYR A 64 24.51 -8.99 -9.28
CA TYR A 64 23.30 -8.57 -9.98
C TYR A 64 21.99 -9.16 -9.39
N PRO A 65 21.89 -10.46 -9.06
CA PRO A 65 20.69 -11.02 -8.43
C PRO A 65 20.39 -10.38 -7.07
N ALA A 66 21.42 -10.18 -6.24
CA ALA A 66 21.25 -9.57 -4.92
C ALA A 66 20.81 -8.10 -5.03
N TYR A 67 21.43 -7.34 -5.94
CA TYR A 67 21.04 -5.96 -6.23
C TYR A 67 19.58 -5.88 -6.71
N ARG A 68 19.20 -6.72 -7.67
CA ARG A 68 17.84 -6.75 -8.23
C ARG A 68 16.80 -7.10 -7.16
N THR A 69 17.07 -8.09 -6.32
CA THR A 69 16.16 -8.49 -5.24
C THR A 69 16.03 -7.38 -4.19
N ASN A 70 17.15 -6.77 -3.77
CA ASN A 70 17.12 -5.70 -2.78
C ASN A 70 16.38 -4.46 -3.31
N SER A 71 16.68 -4.02 -4.55
CA SER A 71 15.99 -2.89 -5.17
C SER A 71 14.47 -3.11 -5.19
N ARG A 72 14.03 -4.30 -5.64
CA ARG A 72 12.60 -4.65 -5.64
C ARG A 72 12.01 -4.62 -4.23
N SER A 73 12.74 -5.12 -3.23
CA SER A 73 12.27 -5.11 -1.83
C SER A 73 12.11 -3.69 -1.29
N TYR A 74 13.02 -2.77 -1.63
CA TYR A 74 12.90 -1.36 -1.24
C TYR A 74 11.69 -0.70 -1.88
N ASP A 75 11.54 -0.86 -3.20
CA ASP A 75 10.40 -0.31 -3.95
C ASP A 75 9.07 -0.82 -3.40
N LEU A 76 8.98 -2.11 -3.08
CA LEU A 76 7.79 -2.71 -2.47
C LEU A 76 7.52 -2.15 -1.07
N SER A 77 8.56 -2.00 -0.24
CA SER A 77 8.42 -1.44 1.11
C SER A 77 7.93 0.01 1.09
N VAL A 78 8.37 0.81 0.12
CA VAL A 78 7.92 2.20 -0.04
C VAL A 78 6.43 2.26 -0.39
N VAL A 79 5.97 1.42 -1.33
CA VAL A 79 4.56 1.34 -1.72
C VAL A 79 3.69 0.90 -0.53
N GLU A 80 4.11 -0.13 0.19
CA GLU A 80 3.39 -0.62 1.38
C GLU A 80 3.30 0.46 2.46
N SER A 81 4.42 1.11 2.81
CA SER A 81 4.43 2.19 3.80
C SER A 81 3.53 3.35 3.37
N SER A 82 3.54 3.69 2.08
CA SER A 82 2.69 4.76 1.54
C SER A 82 1.20 4.41 1.66
N LEU A 83 0.81 3.18 1.29
CA LEU A 83 -0.56 2.70 1.44
C LEU A 83 -1.01 2.69 2.91
N GLN A 84 -0.16 2.21 3.82
CA GLN A 84 -0.44 2.21 5.25
C GLN A 84 -0.64 3.62 5.80
N GLN A 85 0.22 4.57 5.42
CA GLN A 85 0.10 5.97 5.87
C GLN A 85 -1.16 6.63 5.33
N ASN A 86 -1.46 6.46 4.03
CA ASN A 86 -2.69 6.99 3.43
C ASN A 86 -3.95 6.42 4.09
N ALA A 87 -4.00 5.10 4.30
CA ALA A 87 -5.12 4.46 4.97
C ALA A 87 -5.29 4.98 6.40
N ARG A 88 -4.20 5.13 7.16
CA ARG A 88 -4.25 5.67 8.53
C ARG A 88 -4.71 7.12 8.57
N ILE A 89 -4.25 7.97 7.66
CA ILE A 89 -4.64 9.38 7.60
C ILE A 89 -6.12 9.49 7.22
N GLY A 90 -6.55 8.82 6.14
CA GLY A 90 -7.94 8.83 5.70
C GLY A 90 -8.88 8.26 6.76
N MET A 91 -8.54 7.10 7.33
CA MET A 91 -9.30 6.49 8.41
C MET A 91 -9.36 7.38 9.65
N LYS A 92 -8.26 8.03 10.03
CA LYS A 92 -8.27 8.95 11.18
C LYS A 92 -9.23 10.11 10.96
N LYS A 93 -9.26 10.71 9.77
CA LYS A 93 -10.20 11.79 9.45
C LYS A 93 -11.65 11.29 9.52
N ILE A 94 -11.94 10.15 8.90
CA ILE A 94 -13.27 9.49 8.99
C ILE A 94 -13.69 9.29 10.44
N VAL A 95 -12.82 8.66 11.25
CA VAL A 95 -13.13 8.33 12.66
C VAL A 95 -13.37 9.60 13.47
N VAL A 96 -12.59 10.66 13.26
CA VAL A 96 -12.80 11.94 13.94
C VAL A 96 -14.15 12.55 13.55
N SER A 97 -14.48 12.59 12.26
CA SER A 97 -15.78 13.09 11.80
C SER A 97 -16.95 12.28 12.36
N LEU A 98 -16.82 10.95 12.45
CA LEU A 98 -17.82 10.07 13.08
C LEU A 98 -17.97 10.36 14.57
N GLN A 99 -16.87 10.58 15.28
CA GLN A 99 -16.89 10.91 16.72
C GLN A 99 -17.50 12.28 17.00
N GLU A 100 -17.46 13.21 16.05
CA GLU A 100 -18.11 14.52 16.13
C GLU A 100 -19.60 14.47 15.72
N GLY A 101 -20.01 13.42 15.01
CA GLY A 101 -21.36 13.23 14.52
C GLY A 101 -22.34 12.76 15.59
N MET A 102 -23.60 13.19 15.42
CA MET A 102 -24.78 12.64 16.09
C MET A 102 -25.15 11.27 15.48
N VAL A 103 -26.07 10.55 16.14
CA VAL A 103 -26.62 9.29 15.63
C VAL A 103 -27.23 9.50 14.24
N VAL A 104 -26.93 8.58 13.32
CA VAL A 104 -27.43 8.58 11.95
C VAL A 104 -28.87 8.03 11.97
N ASP A 105 -29.83 8.76 11.43
CA ASP A 105 -31.18 8.22 11.21
C ASP A 105 -31.10 7.16 10.09
N VAL A 106 -31.39 5.90 10.43
CA VAL A 106 -31.48 4.79 9.47
C VAL A 106 -32.90 4.76 8.91
N ASP A 107 -33.07 5.08 7.63
CA ASP A 107 -34.37 4.93 6.97
C ASP A 107 -34.48 3.53 6.33
N GLU A 108 -35.17 2.62 7.02
CA GLU A 108 -35.41 1.26 6.55
C GLU A 108 -36.52 1.17 5.47
N ASN A 109 -37.29 2.24 5.22
CA ASN A 109 -38.53 2.16 4.43
C ASN A 109 -38.63 3.09 3.22
N ASP A 110 -37.73 4.06 3.03
CA ASP A 110 -37.81 4.98 1.90
C ASP A 110 -36.90 4.56 0.72
N ASN A 111 -37.54 4.00 -0.31
CA ASN A 111 -36.87 3.62 -1.56
C ASN A 111 -36.70 4.82 -2.52
N ASP A 112 -37.31 5.96 -2.23
CA ASP A 112 -37.15 7.17 -3.04
C ASP A 112 -35.95 7.98 -2.51
N TRP A 113 -35.00 8.23 -3.40
CA TRP A 113 -33.88 9.11 -3.13
C TRP A 113 -34.37 10.56 -3.13
N ASP A 114 -34.67 11.10 -1.96
CA ASP A 114 -34.93 12.54 -1.80
C ASP A 114 -33.65 13.24 -1.30
N PRO A 115 -32.95 14.03 -2.13
CA PRO A 115 -31.82 14.86 -1.68
C PRO A 115 -32.25 15.98 -0.72
N SER A 116 -33.55 16.15 -0.46
CA SER A 116 -34.12 17.01 0.59
C SER A 116 -34.72 16.24 1.77
N GLY A 117 -34.63 14.90 1.78
CA GLY A 117 -35.19 14.01 2.79
C GLY A 117 -34.18 13.02 3.39
N ASN A 118 -34.06 13.08 4.72
CA ASN A 118 -33.53 12.15 5.75
C ASN A 118 -32.73 10.85 5.41
N ASN A 119 -32.04 10.75 4.28
CA ASN A 119 -31.32 9.53 3.88
C ASN A 119 -29.83 9.59 4.26
N ALA A 120 -29.51 9.29 5.51
CA ALA A 120 -28.16 9.45 6.05
C ALA A 120 -27.23 8.22 5.90
N TYR A 121 -27.77 7.01 5.72
CA TYR A 121 -27.02 5.78 5.48
C TYR A 121 -27.90 4.70 4.80
N ARG A 122 -27.30 3.85 3.95
CA ARG A 122 -27.99 2.69 3.34
C ARG A 122 -27.09 1.46 3.33
N ASP A 123 -27.64 0.33 3.80
CA ASP A 123 -26.96 -0.97 3.77
C ASP A 123 -26.60 -1.43 2.34
N SER A 124 -27.40 -1.06 1.35
CA SER A 124 -27.15 -1.38 -0.05
C SER A 124 -25.95 -0.62 -0.63
N ASN A 125 -25.64 0.56 -0.06
CA ASN A 125 -24.58 1.46 -0.50
C ASN A 125 -23.63 1.78 0.65
N PRO A 126 -22.90 0.77 1.18
CA PRO A 126 -22.11 0.94 2.39
C PRO A 126 -20.88 1.84 2.18
N TYR A 127 -20.59 2.27 0.95
CA TYR A 127 -19.48 3.17 0.63
C TYR A 127 -19.84 4.66 0.79
N PHE A 128 -21.04 4.98 1.27
CA PHE A 128 -21.53 6.34 1.46
C PHE A 128 -22.20 6.50 2.82
N MET A 129 -21.96 7.62 3.49
CA MET A 129 -22.60 7.98 4.77
C MET A 129 -22.68 9.50 4.92
N ILE A 130 -23.81 10.00 5.41
CA ILE A 130 -23.98 11.37 5.90
C ILE A 130 -24.11 11.34 7.42
N LEU A 131 -23.50 12.31 8.09
CA LEU A 131 -23.51 12.49 9.53
C LEU A 131 -23.99 13.90 9.85
N TYR A 132 -24.81 14.04 10.88
CA TYR A 132 -25.23 15.35 11.38
C TYR A 132 -24.30 15.80 12.50
N LEU A 133 -23.84 17.04 12.45
CA LEU A 133 -23.12 17.67 13.55
C LEU A 133 -24.12 18.30 14.54
N PRO A 134 -23.81 18.33 15.84
CA PRO A 134 -24.64 19.05 16.81
C PRO A 134 -24.69 20.55 16.51
N GLN A 135 -25.83 21.18 16.74
CA GLN A 135 -25.97 22.62 16.62
C GLN A 135 -25.26 23.35 17.78
N ASP A 136 -24.50 24.41 17.49
CA ASP A 136 -23.74 25.17 18.51
C ASP A 136 -24.61 25.69 19.66
N SER A 137 -25.88 26.00 19.39
CA SER A 137 -26.83 26.51 20.39
C SER A 137 -27.50 25.42 21.22
N ASP A 138 -27.64 24.21 20.68
CA ASP A 138 -28.26 23.06 21.34
C ASP A 138 -27.68 21.75 20.76
N PRO A 139 -26.82 21.04 21.50
CA PRO A 139 -26.17 19.83 21.00
C PRO A 139 -27.12 18.65 20.80
N ALA A 140 -28.37 18.74 21.28
CA ALA A 140 -29.41 17.75 21.03
C ALA A 140 -30.11 17.94 19.67
N VAL A 141 -29.81 19.02 18.95
CA VAL A 141 -30.42 19.38 17.66
C VAL A 141 -29.42 19.19 16.52
N GLN A 142 -29.90 18.61 15.41
CA GLN A 142 -29.11 18.45 14.18
C GLN A 142 -28.76 19.82 13.58
N GLY A 143 -27.48 20.01 13.27
CA GLY A 143 -26.90 21.24 12.74
C GLY A 143 -26.43 21.08 11.29
N ASP A 144 -25.14 21.25 11.08
CA ASP A 144 -24.47 21.06 9.78
C ASP A 144 -24.35 19.55 9.45
N GLU A 145 -24.04 19.21 8.20
CA GLU A 145 -23.89 17.81 7.77
C GLU A 145 -22.48 17.53 7.23
N ILE A 146 -22.01 16.30 7.38
CA ILE A 146 -20.77 15.80 6.79
C ILE A 146 -21.09 14.56 5.94
N ALA A 147 -20.74 14.59 4.65
CA ALA A 147 -20.80 13.42 3.78
C ALA A 147 -19.41 12.78 3.65
N LEU A 148 -19.33 11.46 3.81
CA LEU A 148 -18.13 10.63 3.65
C LEU A 148 -18.39 9.56 2.57
N TYR A 149 -17.56 9.52 1.54
CA TYR A 149 -17.79 8.59 0.43
C TYR A 149 -16.55 8.34 -0.44
N ALA A 150 -16.56 7.22 -1.16
CA ALA A 150 -15.63 6.96 -2.26
C ALA A 150 -16.32 7.28 -3.59
N ALA A 151 -15.66 8.06 -4.45
CA ALA A 151 -16.10 8.22 -5.84
C ALA A 151 -15.83 6.90 -6.58
N LEU A 152 -16.85 6.18 -7.04
CA LEU A 152 -16.66 4.97 -7.84
C LEU A 152 -16.96 5.27 -9.31
N ARG A 153 -16.44 4.42 -10.20
CA ARG A 153 -16.78 4.47 -11.62
C ARG A 153 -18.09 3.70 -11.79
N ASP A 154 -19.10 4.34 -12.37
CA ASP A 154 -20.40 3.71 -12.60
C ASP A 154 -20.30 2.44 -13.46
N ASP A 155 -21.17 1.50 -13.14
CA ASP A 155 -21.35 0.20 -13.78
C ASP A 155 -21.90 0.34 -15.21
N GLN A 156 -21.57 -0.60 -16.09
CA GLN A 156 -21.64 -0.42 -17.54
C GLN A 156 -23.05 -0.58 -18.16
N ASP A 157 -24.10 -0.77 -17.36
CA ASP A 157 -25.43 -1.23 -17.82
C ASP A 157 -26.60 -0.28 -17.49
N THR A 158 -26.32 0.96 -17.10
CA THR A 158 -27.37 1.87 -16.60
C THR A 158 -27.76 2.85 -17.70
N SER A 159 -28.78 2.46 -18.48
CA SER A 159 -29.41 3.32 -19.47
C SER A 159 -30.13 4.46 -18.76
N GLU A 160 -29.54 5.66 -18.78
CA GLU A 160 -30.11 6.96 -18.43
C GLU A 160 -31.44 6.93 -17.66
N ASP A 161 -31.39 6.71 -16.34
CA ASP A 161 -31.97 7.54 -15.26
C ASP A 161 -31.80 6.82 -13.89
N GLU A 162 -30.59 6.92 -13.33
CA GLU A 162 -30.16 6.42 -12.00
C GLU A 162 -29.44 7.56 -11.25
N SER A 163 -30.18 8.59 -10.85
CA SER A 163 -29.64 9.94 -10.56
C SER A 163 -28.73 10.08 -9.31
N LYS A 164 -27.48 9.60 -9.45
CA LYS A 164 -26.24 9.98 -8.72
C LYS A 164 -25.79 9.13 -7.52
N GLN A 165 -25.53 7.83 -7.67
CA GLN A 165 -24.71 7.12 -6.67
C GLN A 165 -23.77 6.04 -7.25
N PRO A 166 -22.44 6.15 -7.05
CA PRO A 166 -21.67 7.34 -6.65
C PRO A 166 -20.83 7.93 -7.80
N LEU A 167 -21.34 8.98 -8.45
CA LEU A 167 -20.54 9.85 -9.33
C LEU A 167 -20.12 11.15 -8.63
N ASP A 168 -18.87 11.56 -8.88
CA ASP A 168 -18.11 12.66 -8.24
C ASP A 168 -18.87 13.99 -8.09
N PRO A 169 -19.11 14.53 -6.87
CA PRO A 169 -20.09 15.58 -6.71
C PRO A 169 -19.55 17.02 -6.62
N ALA A 170 -18.30 17.34 -6.96
CA ALA A 170 -18.07 18.71 -7.47
C ALA A 170 -18.85 18.96 -8.78
N ASP A 171 -19.32 17.88 -9.41
CA ASP A 171 -20.28 17.72 -10.51
C ASP A 171 -20.25 18.85 -11.53
N HIS A 172 -19.43 18.69 -12.57
CA HIS A 172 -19.39 19.66 -13.65
C HIS A 172 -20.39 19.27 -14.73
N SER A 173 -21.39 20.09 -14.98
CA SER A 173 -22.20 20.06 -16.20
C SER A 173 -21.28 20.08 -17.42
N LEU A 174 -20.87 18.92 -17.94
CA LEU A 174 -19.81 18.87 -18.95
C LEU A 174 -20.18 18.13 -20.22
N PRO A 175 -19.67 18.63 -21.36
CA PRO A 175 -19.89 18.04 -22.66
C PRO A 175 -19.17 16.69 -22.76
N SER A 176 -19.51 15.93 -23.81
CA SER A 176 -19.04 14.59 -24.18
C SER A 176 -17.53 14.29 -24.16
N ASP A 177 -16.68 15.26 -23.83
CA ASP A 177 -15.24 15.24 -24.04
C ASP A 177 -14.43 15.32 -22.72
N TYR A 178 -15.07 15.13 -21.56
CA TYR A 178 -14.40 15.22 -20.26
C TYR A 178 -13.91 13.86 -19.75
N GLU A 179 -12.59 13.67 -19.72
CA GLU A 179 -11.94 12.54 -19.04
C GLU A 179 -11.87 12.81 -17.54
N LEU A 180 -12.75 12.17 -16.76
CA LEU A 180 -12.56 12.05 -15.31
C LEU A 180 -11.19 11.40 -15.02
N PRO A 181 -10.40 11.90 -14.05
CA PRO A 181 -9.17 11.24 -13.68
C PRO A 181 -9.45 9.79 -13.26
N ASP A 182 -8.57 8.88 -13.66
CA ASP A 182 -8.71 7.42 -13.59
C ASP A 182 -8.71 6.82 -12.15
N ALA A 183 -9.14 7.59 -11.13
CA ALA A 183 -8.95 7.28 -9.73
C ALA A 183 -10.24 7.41 -8.90
N PRO A 184 -10.77 6.31 -8.34
CA PRO A 184 -11.75 6.38 -7.27
C PRO A 184 -11.09 6.94 -6.01
N LEU A 185 -11.44 8.16 -5.62
CA LEU A 185 -10.88 8.89 -4.49
C LEU A 185 -11.84 8.89 -3.29
N LEU A 186 -11.27 8.93 -2.08
CA LEU A 186 -12.01 9.03 -0.82
C LEU A 186 -12.19 10.50 -0.46
N TYR A 187 -13.43 10.94 -0.23
CA TYR A 187 -13.76 12.34 -0.01
C TYR A 187 -14.57 12.58 1.25
N MET A 188 -14.50 13.84 1.68
CA MET A 188 -15.39 14.44 2.67
C MET A 188 -15.98 15.74 2.11
N ARG A 189 -17.25 16.01 2.40
CA ARG A 189 -17.91 17.30 2.13
C ARG A 189 -18.68 17.76 3.34
N ARG A 190 -18.78 19.08 3.51
CA ARG A 190 -19.57 19.67 4.59
C ARG A 190 -20.73 20.48 4.02
N TYR A 191 -21.93 20.21 4.53
CA TYR A 191 -23.09 21.06 4.31
C TYR A 191 -23.13 22.13 5.39
N THR A 192 -23.31 23.38 4.99
CA THR A 192 -23.50 24.48 5.94
C THR A 192 -24.95 24.92 5.90
N SER A 193 -25.66 24.70 7.00
CA SER A 193 -27.11 24.95 7.07
C SER A 193 -27.45 26.44 6.93
N SER A 194 -26.54 27.34 7.31
CA SER A 194 -26.71 28.80 7.17
C SER A 194 -26.66 29.31 5.72
N THR A 195 -25.94 28.62 4.84
CA THR A 195 -25.83 28.98 3.41
C THR A 195 -26.58 28.00 2.51
N SER A 196 -27.17 26.95 3.10
CA SER A 196 -27.87 25.86 2.42
C SER A 196 -27.07 25.27 1.25
N SER A 197 -25.77 25.07 1.45
CA SER A 197 -24.85 24.69 0.37
C SER A 197 -23.77 23.71 0.83
N TRP A 198 -23.38 22.81 -0.06
CA TRP A 198 -22.24 21.91 0.11
C TRP A 198 -20.92 22.60 -0.23
N SER A 199 -19.89 22.34 0.58
CA SER A 199 -18.50 22.74 0.28
C SER A 199 -17.93 21.96 -0.91
N ASP A 200 -16.80 22.41 -1.44
CA ASP A 200 -16.01 21.61 -2.37
C ASP A 200 -15.54 20.29 -1.70
N PRO A 201 -15.39 19.18 -2.46
CA PRO A 201 -14.92 17.91 -1.94
C PRO A 201 -13.45 17.97 -1.51
N GLU A 202 -13.20 17.57 -0.25
CA GLU A 202 -11.86 17.44 0.31
C GLU A 202 -11.38 15.98 0.20
N PRO A 203 -10.27 15.71 -0.50
CA PRO A 203 -9.70 14.36 -0.56
C PRO A 203 -9.11 13.94 0.79
N LEU A 204 -9.41 12.71 1.21
CA LEU A 204 -8.93 12.11 2.45
C LEU A 204 -7.67 11.24 2.25
N VAL A 205 -7.35 10.90 1.01
CA VAL A 205 -6.16 10.13 0.60
C VAL A 205 -5.45 10.83 -0.55
N SER A 206 -4.18 10.46 -0.76
CA SER A 206 -3.37 10.97 -1.87
C SER A 206 -3.92 10.52 -3.24
N SER A 207 -3.71 11.33 -4.26
CA SER A 207 -4.24 11.11 -5.62
C SER A 207 -3.58 9.94 -6.38
N ASP A 208 -2.43 9.47 -5.91
CA ASP A 208 -1.70 8.31 -6.45
C ASP A 208 -2.19 6.96 -5.87
N VAL A 209 -3.26 6.99 -5.08
CA VAL A 209 -3.87 5.82 -4.44
C VAL A 209 -5.33 5.70 -4.88
N LYS A 210 -5.77 4.47 -5.14
CA LYS A 210 -7.14 4.15 -5.52
C LYS A 210 -7.89 3.51 -4.34
N VAL A 211 -9.16 3.85 -4.16
CA VAL A 211 -10.04 3.12 -3.24
C VAL A 211 -10.59 1.89 -3.95
N THR A 212 -10.43 0.73 -3.33
CA THR A 212 -10.94 -0.57 -3.84
C THR A 212 -12.07 -1.13 -3.01
N GLN A 213 -12.14 -0.75 -1.73
CA GLN A 213 -13.28 -1.04 -0.87
C GLN A 213 -13.46 0.10 0.11
N LEU A 214 -14.70 0.54 0.28
CA LEU A 214 -15.15 1.34 1.41
C LEU A 214 -16.45 0.74 1.90
N SER A 215 -16.54 0.48 3.20
CA SER A 215 -17.81 0.09 3.82
C SER A 215 -17.94 0.69 5.20
N PHE A 216 -19.04 1.37 5.45
CA PHE A 216 -19.57 1.73 6.74
C PHE A 216 -20.65 0.71 7.08
N ILE A 217 -20.57 0.13 8.28
CA ILE A 217 -21.55 -0.81 8.80
C ILE A 217 -21.98 -0.27 10.15
N LEU A 218 -23.23 0.15 10.28
CA LEU A 218 -23.80 0.56 11.55
C LEU A 218 -24.03 -0.66 12.45
N GLY A 219 -23.87 -0.47 13.76
CA GLY A 219 -24.07 -1.51 14.76
C GLY A 219 -24.01 -0.96 16.17
N GLY A 220 -24.03 -1.87 17.15
CA GLY A 220 -24.11 -1.53 18.57
C GLY A 220 -25.55 -1.51 19.09
N ASP A 221 -25.72 -1.50 20.42
CA ASP A 221 -27.02 -1.63 21.09
C ASP A 221 -27.99 -0.46 20.78
N ASN A 222 -27.49 0.66 20.24
CA ASN A 222 -28.27 1.83 19.80
C ASN A 222 -27.84 2.37 18.43
N GLU A 223 -27.23 1.55 17.57
CA GLU A 223 -26.68 1.99 16.27
C GLU A 223 -25.67 3.16 16.41
N ASP A 224 -25.01 3.23 17.56
CA ASP A 224 -24.06 4.28 17.92
C ASP A 224 -22.62 3.91 17.59
N GLU A 225 -22.38 2.74 16.98
CA GLU A 225 -21.07 2.29 16.53
C GLU A 225 -21.05 2.08 15.01
N VAL A 226 -20.00 2.56 14.36
CA VAL A 226 -19.77 2.42 12.93
C VAL A 226 -18.49 1.62 12.71
N LEU A 227 -18.62 0.44 12.12
CA LEU A 227 -17.50 -0.35 11.63
C LEU A 227 -17.13 0.13 10.21
N ILE A 228 -15.91 0.60 10.06
CA ILE A 228 -15.38 1.16 8.82
C ILE A 228 -14.34 0.19 8.26
N THR A 229 -14.51 -0.19 7.00
CA THR A 229 -13.48 -0.89 6.22
C THR A 229 -13.01 0.00 5.08
N LEU A 230 -11.70 0.23 4.99
CA LEU A 230 -11.06 0.95 3.91
C LEU A 230 -9.97 0.08 3.28
N GLU A 231 -10.09 -0.22 1.99
CA GLU A 231 -9.05 -0.88 1.20
C GLU A 231 -8.54 0.04 0.10
N LEU A 232 -7.23 0.28 0.13
CA LEU A 232 -6.53 1.15 -0.80
C LEU A 232 -5.63 0.33 -1.71
N ALA A 233 -5.47 0.75 -2.96
CA ALA A 233 -4.60 0.13 -3.95
C ALA A 233 -3.66 1.13 -4.61
N ARG A 234 -2.44 0.70 -4.89
CA ARG A 234 -1.44 1.50 -5.61
C ARG A 234 -0.60 0.61 -6.52
N GLU A 235 -0.29 1.12 -7.70
CA GLU A 235 0.66 0.50 -8.62
C GLU A 235 2.09 0.81 -8.18
N GLY A 236 2.91 -0.25 -8.03
CA GLY A 236 4.33 -0.10 -7.73
C GLY A 236 5.19 0.16 -8.96
N PRO A 237 6.49 0.50 -8.79
CA PRO A 237 7.40 0.80 -9.89
C PRO A 237 7.55 -0.33 -10.93
N SER A 238 7.30 -1.57 -10.51
CA SER A 238 7.31 -2.76 -11.36
C SER A 238 5.96 -3.08 -12.02
N LYS A 239 5.00 -2.15 -12.02
CA LYS A 239 3.61 -2.33 -12.49
C LYS A 239 2.83 -3.42 -11.75
N GLU A 240 3.25 -3.73 -10.52
CA GLU A 240 2.53 -4.64 -9.65
C GLU A 240 1.55 -3.85 -8.79
N TRP A 241 0.27 -4.24 -8.80
CA TRP A 241 -0.73 -3.69 -7.89
C TRP A 241 -0.55 -4.26 -6.49
N ARG A 242 -0.65 -3.39 -5.50
CA ARG A 242 -0.65 -3.76 -4.08
C ARG A 242 -1.85 -3.13 -3.42
N THR A 243 -2.46 -3.87 -2.50
CA THR A 243 -3.57 -3.38 -1.69
C THR A 243 -3.20 -3.37 -0.22
N TYR A 244 -3.84 -2.48 0.53
CA TYR A 244 -3.76 -2.43 1.98
C TYR A 244 -5.15 -2.17 2.55
N LYS A 245 -5.57 -3.05 3.46
CA LYS A 245 -6.87 -3.00 4.11
C LYS A 245 -6.72 -2.58 5.56
N LEU A 246 -7.52 -1.59 5.97
CA LEU A 246 -7.62 -1.12 7.34
C LEU A 246 -9.08 -1.20 7.78
N VAL A 247 -9.29 -1.80 8.95
CA VAL A 247 -10.61 -1.86 9.59
C VAL A 247 -10.51 -1.09 10.90
N SER A 248 -11.50 -0.25 11.17
CA SER A 248 -11.62 0.52 12.41
C SER A 248 -13.08 0.56 12.84
N ALA A 249 -13.32 0.81 14.12
CA ALA A 249 -14.64 1.16 14.62
C ALA A 249 -14.61 2.57 15.20
N ALA A 250 -15.70 3.30 15.07
CA ALA A 250 -15.90 4.60 15.69
C ALA A 250 -17.25 4.61 16.40
N LYS A 251 -17.29 5.19 17.60
CA LYS A 251 -18.55 5.46 18.29
C LYS A 251 -19.00 6.87 17.93
N LEU A 252 -20.24 7.02 17.50
CA LEU A 252 -20.87 8.32 17.26
C LEU A 252 -20.99 9.08 18.59
N GLY A 253 -20.75 10.38 18.55
CA GLY A 253 -20.45 11.17 19.74
C GLY A 253 -21.21 12.47 19.83
N ALA A 254 -22.52 12.41 20.02
CA ALA A 254 -23.30 13.50 20.63
C ALA A 254 -24.72 13.03 20.98
N ARG A 255 -25.16 13.32 22.20
CA ARG A 255 -26.55 13.41 22.66
C ARG A 255 -26.68 14.68 23.48
#